data_AF-A0A520GYS3-F1
#
_entry.id   AF-A0A520GYS3-F1
#
_cell.length_a   1.000
_cell.length_b   1.000
_cell.length_c   1.000
_cell.angle_alpha   90.00
_cell.angle_beta   90.00
_cell.angle_gamma   90.00
#
_symmetry.space_group_name_H-M   'P 1'
#
loop_
_entity.id
_entity.type
_entity.pdbx_description
1 polymer ?
#
loop_
_entity_poly.entity_id
_entity_poly.type
_entity_poly.pdbx_seq_one_letter_code
_entity_poly.pdbx_strand_id
1 'polypeptide(L)'
;MAPARDRRTGFSRRRQYGVFVGYVLAIAGAVVGAALLVVSTFNPPAFAGARMGVAGLTAPVSSGLAWVVGGVAAVPEAIGTYFFVRQENVALRRERDQTRALLMRARTIAYDNRRLRSLLKVRDRIAEPVVTARLVSSSASSGRRFALLNAGRWSGVRPGMAVRGPDGLVGRVVETGPNAARVMLLTDGDSIVPI
;
A
#
# COMPACT_ATOMS: atom_id res chain seq x y z
N MET A 1 -3.07 57.48 98.34
CA MET A 1 -3.61 57.03 97.04
C MET A 1 -3.47 58.20 96.08
N ALA A 2 -2.48 58.17 95.18
CA ALA A 2 -2.23 59.25 94.21
C ALA A 2 -2.67 58.77 92.81
N PRO A 3 -3.41 59.57 92.02
CA PRO A 3 -3.92 59.13 90.73
C PRO A 3 -2.85 59.24 89.63
N ALA A 4 -2.91 58.31 88.68
CA ALA A 4 -1.97 58.20 87.56
C ALA A 4 -2.09 59.40 86.59
N ARG A 5 -0.93 59.89 86.11
CA ARG A 5 -0.85 60.91 85.06
C ARG A 5 -1.11 60.27 83.69
N ASP A 6 -2.18 60.72 83.06
CA ASP A 6 -2.56 60.35 81.69
C ASP A 6 -1.62 61.03 80.68
N ARG A 7 -0.93 60.23 79.85
CA ARG A 7 0.10 60.71 78.91
C ARG A 7 -0.52 60.80 77.52
N ARG A 8 -1.20 61.92 77.23
CA ARG A 8 -1.74 62.21 75.89
C ARG A 8 -0.59 62.40 74.89
N THR A 9 -0.37 61.42 74.02
CA THR A 9 0.53 61.51 72.88
C THR A 9 -0.18 62.21 71.72
N GLY A 10 0.26 63.42 71.36
CA GLY A 10 -0.24 64.15 70.22
C GLY A 10 0.20 63.48 68.91
N PHE A 11 -0.71 62.85 68.19
CA PHE A 11 -0.41 62.24 66.89
C PHE A 11 -0.12 63.32 65.83
N SER A 12 1.06 63.22 65.22
CA SER A 12 1.57 64.16 64.21
C SER A 12 0.72 64.16 62.93
N ARG A 13 0.01 65.25 62.65
CA ARG A 13 -0.86 65.42 61.46
C ARG A 13 -0.19 65.12 60.11
N ARG A 14 1.15 65.21 60.00
CA ARG A 14 1.90 64.96 58.75
C ARG A 14 1.83 63.53 58.21
N ARG A 15 1.77 62.49 59.06
CA ARG A 15 1.63 61.09 58.58
C ARG A 15 0.22 60.80 58.05
N GLN A 16 -0.79 61.47 58.60
CA GLN A 16 -2.18 61.27 58.23
C GLN A 16 -2.47 61.78 56.81
N TYR A 17 -1.84 62.90 56.40
CA TYR A 17 -1.93 63.39 55.03
C TYR A 17 -1.28 62.46 54.00
N GLY A 18 -0.16 61.79 54.32
CA GLY A 18 0.47 60.84 53.40
C GLY A 18 -0.40 59.62 53.10
N VAL A 19 -1.03 59.05 54.14
CA VAL A 19 -1.97 57.94 54.00
C VAL A 19 -3.23 58.37 53.24
N PHE A 20 -3.75 59.56 53.54
CA PHE A 20 -4.90 60.13 52.84
C PHE A 20 -4.62 60.35 51.34
N VAL A 21 -3.47 60.96 51.00
CA VAL A 21 -3.05 61.18 49.60
C VAL A 21 -2.91 59.85 48.86
N GLY A 22 -2.37 58.81 49.52
CA GLY A 22 -2.30 57.47 48.95
C GLY A 22 -3.68 56.88 48.61
N TYR A 23 -4.66 56.99 49.52
CA TYR A 23 -6.02 56.54 49.26
C TYR A 23 -6.72 57.35 48.15
N VAL A 24 -6.52 58.67 48.12
CA VAL A 24 -7.09 59.52 47.06
C VAL A 24 -6.54 59.14 45.69
N LEU A 25 -5.22 58.90 45.58
CA LEU A 25 -4.60 58.44 44.33
C LEU A 25 -5.08 57.04 43.93
N ALA A 26 -5.22 56.12 44.88
CA ALA A 26 -5.73 54.77 44.61
C ALA A 26 -7.19 54.79 44.12
N ILE A 27 -8.04 55.58 44.78
CA ILE A 27 -9.44 55.75 44.39
C ILE A 27 -9.53 56.44 43.03
N ALA A 28 -8.78 57.52 42.80
CA ALA A 28 -8.74 58.20 41.51
C ALA A 28 -8.29 57.25 40.39
N GLY A 29 -7.25 56.45 40.62
CA GLY A 29 -6.79 55.44 39.66
C GLY A 29 -7.83 54.37 39.37
N ALA A 30 -8.53 53.87 40.41
CA ALA A 30 -9.61 52.91 40.25
C ALA A 30 -10.81 53.50 39.48
N VAL A 31 -11.18 54.75 39.74
CA VAL A 31 -12.24 55.48 39.02
C VAL A 31 -11.86 55.70 37.56
N VAL A 32 -10.61 56.10 37.29
CA VAL A 32 -10.10 56.24 35.91
C VAL A 32 -10.10 54.89 35.19
N GLY A 33 -9.65 53.82 35.86
CA GLY A 33 -9.67 52.45 35.30
C GLY A 33 -11.09 51.95 35.01
N ALA A 34 -12.03 52.17 35.92
CA ALA A 34 -13.44 51.84 35.73
C ALA A 34 -14.07 52.67 34.61
N ALA A 35 -13.78 53.97 34.54
CA ALA A 35 -14.23 54.84 33.46
C ALA A 35 -13.69 54.39 32.10
N LEU A 36 -12.42 53.98 32.01
CA LEU A 36 -11.84 53.41 30.79
C LEU A 36 -12.52 52.09 30.39
N LEU A 37 -12.85 51.23 31.36
CA LEU A 37 -13.59 49.98 31.11
C LEU A 37 -15.01 50.26 30.61
N VAL A 38 -15.71 51.23 31.19
CA VAL A 38 -17.05 51.66 30.79
C VAL A 38 -17.00 52.31 29.40
N VAL A 39 -16.03 53.19 29.13
CA VAL A 39 -15.82 53.76 27.78
C VAL A 39 -15.52 52.65 26.76
N SER A 40 -14.77 51.61 27.16
CA SER A 40 -14.49 50.44 26.33
C SER A 40 -15.73 49.60 26.02
N THR A 41 -16.74 49.55 26.88
CA THR A 41 -17.98 48.81 26.61
C THR A 41 -18.96 49.60 25.75
N PHE A 42 -18.94 50.93 25.80
CA PHE A 42 -19.88 51.77 25.05
C PHE A 42 -19.37 52.25 23.67
N ASN A 43 -18.06 52.33 23.42
CA ASN A 43 -17.51 52.73 22.11
C ASN A 43 -16.37 51.79 21.63
N PRO A 44 -16.70 50.63 21.01
CA PRO A 44 -15.73 49.71 20.41
C PRO A 44 -14.73 50.31 19.38
N PRO A 45 -15.08 51.29 18.52
CA PRO A 45 -14.16 51.75 17.48
C PRO A 45 -13.04 52.67 17.99
N ALA A 46 -13.20 53.31 19.15
CA ALA A 46 -12.17 54.20 19.71
C ALA A 46 -10.93 53.44 20.22
N PHE A 47 -11.06 52.16 20.57
CA PHE A 47 -9.98 51.31 21.08
C PHE A 47 -9.29 50.45 20.01
N ALA A 48 -9.75 50.52 18.75
CA ALA A 48 -9.21 49.73 17.64
C ALA A 48 -7.73 50.04 17.37
N GLY A 49 -7.33 51.31 17.43
CA GLY A 49 -5.95 51.74 17.19
C GLY A 49 -4.95 51.29 18.28
N ALA A 50 -5.33 51.39 19.55
CA ALA A 50 -4.50 50.94 20.67
C ALA A 50 -4.33 49.40 20.68
N ARG A 51 -5.40 48.66 20.35
CA ARG A 51 -5.37 47.20 20.25
C ARG A 51 -4.48 46.72 19.10
N MET A 52 -4.51 47.41 17.95
CA MET A 52 -3.59 47.16 16.83
C MET A 52 -2.13 47.44 17.19
N GLY A 53 -1.84 48.49 17.97
CA GLY A 53 -0.48 48.80 18.42
C GLY A 53 0.13 47.73 19.34
N VAL A 54 -0.65 47.23 20.31
CA VAL A 54 -0.22 46.16 21.22
C VAL A 54 -0.10 44.81 20.49
N ALA A 55 -1.01 44.54 19.56
CA ALA A 55 -0.94 43.34 18.73
C ALA A 55 0.28 43.35 17.80
N GLY A 56 0.65 44.50 17.24
CA GLY A 56 1.84 44.64 16.38
C GLY A 56 3.17 44.39 17.09
N LEU A 57 3.25 44.66 18.40
CA LEU A 57 4.45 44.42 19.21
C LEU A 57 4.55 42.98 19.73
N THR A 58 3.42 42.30 19.92
CA THR A 58 3.37 40.93 20.48
C THR A 58 3.25 39.83 19.43
N ALA A 59 2.82 40.17 18.20
CA ALA A 59 2.67 39.24 17.08
C ALA A 59 3.92 38.42 16.72
N PRO A 60 5.14 38.99 16.62
CA PRO A 60 6.30 38.17 16.21
C PRO A 60 6.70 37.15 17.28
N VAL A 61 6.50 37.46 18.56
CA VAL A 61 6.86 36.58 19.68
C VAL A 61 5.94 35.37 19.75
N SER A 62 4.64 35.54 19.49
CA SER A 62 3.68 34.44 19.47
C SER A 62 3.86 33.52 18.26
N SER A 63 4.20 34.06 17.09
CA SER A 63 4.50 33.24 15.90
C SER A 63 5.80 32.44 16.01
N GLY A 64 6.82 32.95 16.70
CA GLY A 64 8.08 32.23 16.92
C GLY A 64 7.95 31.06 17.91
N LEU A 65 7.09 31.20 18.93
CA LEU A 65 6.83 30.15 19.92
C LEU A 65 6.06 28.94 19.37
N ALA A 66 5.22 29.14 18.35
CA ALA A 66 4.44 28.05 17.74
C ALA A 66 5.32 26.98 17.08
N TRP A 67 6.47 27.37 16.52
CA TRP A 67 7.44 26.44 15.90
C TRP A 67 8.18 25.59 16.94
N VAL A 68 8.40 26.13 18.14
CA VAL A 68 9.09 25.44 19.24
C VAL A 68 8.18 24.38 19.88
N VAL A 69 6.90 24.70 20.09
CA VAL A 69 5.94 23.76 20.68
C VAL A 69 5.57 22.63 19.70
N GLY A 70 5.46 22.92 18.41
CA GLY A 70 5.24 21.89 17.37
C GLY A 70 6.41 20.92 17.20
N GLY A 71 7.65 21.39 17.38
CA GLY A 71 8.85 20.54 17.29
C GLY A 71 9.01 19.56 18.46
N VAL A 72 8.56 19.92 19.67
CA VAL A 72 8.68 19.07 20.86
C VAL A 72 7.61 17.98 20.90
N ALA A 73 6.41 18.24 20.36
CA ALA A 73 5.35 17.24 20.25
C ALA A 73 5.59 16.14 19.19
N ALA A 74 6.55 16.34 18.27
CA ALA A 74 6.85 15.41 17.17
C ALA A 74 7.89 14.30 17.52
N VAL A 75 8.55 14.40 18.68
CA VAL A 75 9.58 13.43 19.11
C VAL A 75 9.02 12.02 19.40
N PRO A 76 7.81 11.84 19.97
CA PRO A 76 7.26 10.50 20.24
C PRO A 76 6.83 9.72 18.98
N GLU A 77 6.40 10.40 17.91
CA GLU A 77 5.96 9.73 16.66
C GLU A 77 7.14 9.19 15.83
N ALA A 78 8.28 9.89 15.82
CA ALA A 78 9.46 9.50 15.05
C ALA A 78 10.07 8.14 15.49
N ILE A 79 9.95 7.79 16.77
CA ILE A 79 10.47 6.52 17.30
C ILE A 79 9.56 5.34 16.86
N GLY A 80 8.24 5.52 16.88
CA GLY A 80 7.28 4.50 16.42
C GLY A 80 7.42 4.21 14.92
N THR A 81 7.61 5.24 14.10
CA THR A 81 7.79 5.09 12.64
C THR A 81 9.06 4.31 12.30
N TYR A 82 10.17 4.51 13.03
CA TYR A 82 11.41 3.77 12.77
C TYR A 82 11.27 2.26 13.01
N PHE A 83 10.58 1.86 14.08
CA PHE A 83 10.33 0.44 14.36
C PHE A 83 9.35 -0.19 13.35
N PHE A 84 8.30 0.53 12.95
CA PHE A 84 7.35 0.07 11.94
C PHE A 84 8.02 -0.13 10.58
N VAL A 85 8.77 0.87 10.09
CA VAL A 85 9.48 0.81 8.81
C VAL A 85 10.55 -0.29 8.78
N ARG A 86 11.20 -0.56 9.92
CA ARG A 86 12.18 -1.66 10.03
C ARG A 86 11.51 -3.03 9.98
N GLN A 87 10.35 -3.20 10.63
CA GLN A 87 9.58 -4.44 10.57
C GLN A 87 9.04 -4.70 9.15
N GLU A 88 8.48 -3.67 8.51
CA GLU A 88 8.05 -3.70 7.10
C GLU A 88 9.19 -4.11 6.18
N ASN A 89 10.38 -3.52 6.33
CA ASN A 89 11.57 -3.87 5.55
C ASN A 89 11.99 -5.34 5.74
N VAL A 90 11.93 -5.87 6.96
CA VAL A 90 12.27 -7.27 7.22
C VAL A 90 11.23 -8.20 6.58
N ALA A 91 9.94 -7.87 6.67
CA ALA A 91 8.87 -8.63 6.02
C ALA A 91 9.04 -8.65 4.49
N LEU A 92 9.20 -7.48 3.87
CA LEU A 92 9.42 -7.34 2.42
C LEU A 92 10.68 -8.07 1.94
N ARG A 93 11.76 -8.05 2.72
CA ARG A 93 12.99 -8.80 2.39
C ARG A 93 12.75 -10.31 2.41
N ARG A 94 12.01 -10.82 3.42
CA ARG A 94 11.66 -12.25 3.49
C ARG A 94 10.81 -12.69 2.32
N GLU A 95 9.79 -11.90 1.97
CA GLU A 95 8.94 -12.18 0.81
C GLU A 95 9.75 -12.21 -0.49
N ARG A 96 10.58 -11.17 -0.72
CA ARG A 96 11.45 -11.10 -1.89
C ARG A 96 12.40 -12.29 -1.98
N ASP A 97 12.98 -12.72 -0.87
CA ASP A 97 13.93 -13.84 -0.84
C ASP A 97 13.22 -15.17 -1.12
N GLN A 98 11.98 -15.36 -0.63
CA GLN A 98 11.14 -16.52 -0.98
C GLN A 98 10.80 -16.54 -2.48
N THR A 99 10.33 -15.42 -3.04
CA THR A 99 9.99 -15.33 -4.47
C THR A 99 11.22 -15.54 -5.36
N ARG A 100 12.38 -15.04 -4.92
CA ARG A 100 13.65 -15.21 -5.65
C ARG A 100 14.08 -16.68 -5.73
N ALA A 101 13.89 -17.46 -4.67
CA ALA A 101 14.18 -18.89 -4.67
C ALA A 101 13.31 -19.65 -5.68
N LEU A 102 12.01 -19.35 -5.74
CA LEU A 102 11.08 -19.93 -6.71
C LEU A 102 11.46 -19.57 -8.15
N LEU A 103 11.83 -18.31 -8.40
CA LEU A 103 12.25 -17.85 -9.72
C LEU A 103 13.52 -18.58 -10.19
N MET A 104 14.51 -18.74 -9.30
CA MET A 104 15.73 -19.49 -9.63
C MET A 104 15.42 -20.95 -9.95
N ARG A 105 14.57 -21.61 -9.15
CA ARG A 105 14.17 -23.01 -9.39
C ARG A 105 13.45 -23.16 -10.74
N ALA A 106 12.53 -22.26 -11.07
CA ALA A 106 11.83 -22.26 -12.35
C ALA A 106 12.79 -22.09 -13.54
N ARG A 107 13.78 -21.20 -13.40
CA ARG A 107 14.82 -20.99 -14.44
C ARG A 107 15.68 -22.24 -14.64
N THR A 108 16.10 -22.90 -13.57
CA THR A 108 16.88 -24.15 -13.64
C THR A 108 16.08 -25.24 -14.35
N ILE A 109 14.82 -25.48 -13.94
CA ILE A 109 13.95 -26.46 -14.59
C ILE A 109 13.77 -26.16 -16.08
N ALA A 110 13.55 -24.89 -16.44
CA ALA A 110 13.40 -24.50 -17.84
C ALA A 110 14.68 -24.67 -18.67
N TYR A 111 15.86 -24.49 -18.05
CA TYR A 111 17.14 -24.76 -18.69
C TYR A 111 17.37 -26.27 -18.87
N ASP A 112 17.15 -27.06 -17.83
CA ASP A 112 17.30 -28.52 -17.87
C ASP A 112 16.35 -29.14 -18.88
N ASN A 113 15.09 -28.69 -18.93
CA ASN A 113 14.13 -29.19 -19.91
C ASN A 113 14.58 -28.88 -21.35
N ARG A 114 15.12 -27.68 -21.59
CA ARG A 114 15.70 -27.32 -22.91
C ARG A 114 16.90 -28.19 -23.27
N ARG A 115 17.80 -28.43 -22.32
CA ARG A 115 18.98 -29.28 -22.50
C ARG A 115 18.60 -30.75 -22.73
N LEU A 116 17.66 -31.27 -21.96
CA LEU A 116 17.16 -32.65 -22.14
C LEU A 116 16.47 -32.79 -23.50
N ARG A 117 15.65 -31.82 -23.91
CA ARG A 117 15.04 -31.80 -25.25
C ARG A 117 16.09 -31.75 -26.36
N SER A 118 17.17 -30.97 -26.21
CA SER A 118 18.22 -30.93 -27.23
C SER A 118 18.98 -32.25 -27.31
N LEU A 119 19.26 -32.91 -26.18
CA LEU A 119 19.87 -34.24 -26.13
C LEU A 119 18.95 -35.33 -26.71
N LEU A 120 17.64 -35.28 -26.42
CA LEU A 120 16.65 -36.18 -27.03
C LEU A 120 16.53 -35.96 -28.54
N LYS A 121 16.52 -34.71 -29.02
CA LYS A 121 16.55 -34.40 -30.47
C LYS A 121 17.80 -34.91 -31.19
N VAL A 122 18.91 -35.14 -30.47
CA VAL A 122 20.10 -35.78 -31.04
C VAL A 122 19.94 -37.30 -31.12
N ARG A 123 19.18 -37.91 -30.19
CA ARG A 123 18.85 -39.34 -30.20
C ARG A 123 17.72 -39.70 -31.19
N ASP A 124 16.75 -38.81 -31.37
CA ASP A 124 15.55 -39.03 -32.19
C ASP A 124 15.73 -38.63 -33.67
N ARG A 125 16.96 -38.55 -34.19
CA ARG A 125 17.22 -38.30 -35.62
C ARG A 125 16.90 -39.50 -36.53
N ILE A 126 15.93 -40.33 -36.15
CA ILE A 126 15.13 -41.12 -37.10
C ILE A 126 13.79 -40.38 -37.18
N ALA A 127 13.81 -39.25 -37.88
CA ALA A 127 12.68 -38.34 -37.97
C ALA A 127 11.62 -38.91 -38.90
N GLU A 128 10.72 -39.75 -38.38
CA GLU A 128 9.39 -39.82 -38.97
C GLU A 128 8.70 -38.46 -38.74
N PRO A 129 8.13 -37.82 -39.78
CA PRO A 129 7.47 -36.53 -39.62
C PRO A 129 6.27 -36.65 -38.68
N VAL A 130 6.42 -36.14 -37.45
CA VAL A 130 5.36 -36.14 -36.43
C VAL A 130 4.48 -34.90 -36.63
N VAL A 131 3.23 -35.12 -37.06
CA VAL A 131 2.22 -34.07 -37.17
C VAL A 131 1.39 -34.05 -35.89
N THR A 132 1.44 -32.96 -35.12
CA THR A 132 0.62 -32.77 -33.92
C THR A 132 -0.72 -32.14 -34.28
N ALA A 133 -1.83 -32.75 -33.86
CA ALA A 133 -3.18 -32.26 -34.14
C ALA A 133 -4.09 -32.35 -32.91
N ARG A 134 -5.04 -31.41 -32.81
CA ARG A 134 -6.04 -31.38 -31.73
C ARG A 134 -7.26 -32.21 -32.11
N LEU A 135 -7.77 -33.01 -31.17
CA LEU A 135 -9.03 -33.74 -31.29
C LEU A 135 -10.20 -32.76 -31.34
N VAL A 136 -11.02 -32.84 -32.39
CA VAL A 136 -12.17 -31.95 -32.61
C VAL A 136 -13.49 -32.61 -32.19
N SER A 137 -13.65 -33.91 -32.39
CA SER A 137 -14.83 -34.67 -31.94
C SER A 137 -14.58 -36.18 -31.89
N SER A 138 -15.36 -36.90 -31.07
CA SER A 138 -15.40 -38.37 -30.98
C SER A 138 -16.85 -38.86 -30.99
N SER A 139 -17.18 -39.82 -31.86
CA SER A 139 -18.53 -40.41 -31.93
C SER A 139 -18.74 -41.51 -30.88
N ALA A 140 -19.85 -41.46 -30.13
CA ALA A 140 -20.19 -42.44 -29.09
C ALA A 140 -21.26 -43.48 -29.52
N SER A 141 -21.78 -43.43 -30.73
CA SER A 141 -22.91 -44.27 -31.16
C SER A 141 -22.50 -45.36 -32.18
N SER A 142 -22.53 -46.61 -31.72
CA SER A 142 -22.54 -47.88 -32.46
C SER A 142 -21.31 -48.24 -33.32
N GLY A 143 -20.62 -49.30 -32.88
CA GLY A 143 -19.63 -50.07 -33.63
C GLY A 143 -18.28 -49.39 -33.83
N ARG A 144 -18.28 -48.21 -34.46
CA ARG A 144 -17.05 -47.57 -34.96
C ARG A 144 -16.70 -46.31 -34.19
N ARG A 145 -15.45 -46.22 -33.72
CA ARG A 145 -14.94 -45.11 -32.91
C ARG A 145 -13.92 -44.30 -33.70
N PHE A 146 -14.34 -43.11 -34.13
CA PHE A 146 -13.49 -42.18 -34.86
C PHE A 146 -13.14 -40.95 -34.04
N ALA A 147 -11.94 -40.44 -34.28
CA ALA A 147 -11.44 -39.15 -33.82
C ALA A 147 -11.18 -38.25 -35.04
N LEU A 148 -11.60 -36.98 -34.97
CA LEU A 148 -11.26 -35.99 -35.98
C LEU A 148 -10.06 -35.15 -35.53
N LEU A 149 -9.02 -35.11 -36.35
CA LEU A 149 -7.80 -34.33 -36.12
C LEU A 149 -7.81 -33.06 -36.97
N ASN A 150 -7.44 -31.93 -36.38
CA ASN A 150 -7.20 -30.67 -37.10
C ASN A 150 -5.82 -30.67 -37.79
N ALA A 151 -5.54 -31.69 -38.59
CA ALA A 151 -4.41 -31.77 -39.51
C ALA A 151 -4.80 -32.65 -40.69
N GLY A 152 -4.51 -32.19 -41.91
CA GLY A 152 -4.90 -32.86 -43.15
C GLY A 152 -3.74 -33.03 -44.12
N ARG A 153 -4.04 -33.16 -45.41
CA ARG A 153 -3.01 -33.32 -46.46
C ARG A 153 -2.03 -32.16 -46.52
N TRP A 154 -2.48 -30.93 -46.25
CA TRP A 154 -1.60 -29.76 -46.19
C TRP A 154 -0.59 -29.82 -45.05
N SER A 155 -0.92 -30.56 -43.99
CA SER A 155 -0.02 -30.85 -42.88
C SER A 155 0.84 -32.10 -43.12
N GLY A 156 0.72 -32.74 -44.30
CA GLY A 156 1.44 -33.97 -44.65
C GLY A 156 0.80 -35.26 -44.17
N VAL A 157 -0.40 -35.20 -43.58
CA VAL A 157 -1.12 -36.41 -43.11
C VAL A 157 -1.56 -37.25 -44.31
N ARG A 158 -1.39 -38.57 -44.23
CA ARG A 158 -1.85 -39.53 -45.23
C ARG A 158 -2.63 -40.67 -44.57
N PRO A 159 -3.60 -41.29 -45.27
CA PRO A 159 -4.22 -42.53 -44.82
C PRO A 159 -3.17 -43.60 -44.54
N GLY A 160 -3.38 -44.38 -43.49
CA GLY A 160 -2.47 -45.43 -43.02
C GLY A 160 -1.46 -44.98 -41.96
N MET A 161 -1.26 -43.68 -41.75
CA MET A 161 -0.36 -43.18 -40.71
C MET A 161 -0.85 -43.54 -39.29
N ALA A 162 0.07 -43.94 -38.42
CA ALA A 162 -0.19 -44.19 -37.01
C ALA A 162 -0.32 -42.87 -36.24
N VAL A 163 -1.30 -42.79 -35.34
CA VAL A 163 -1.55 -41.62 -34.48
C VAL A 163 -1.20 -42.00 -33.05
N ARG A 164 -0.24 -41.30 -32.45
CA ARG A 164 0.24 -41.52 -31.08
C ARG A 164 -0.08 -40.32 -30.20
N GLY A 165 -0.62 -40.57 -29.02
CA GLY A 165 -0.85 -39.59 -27.95
C GLY A 165 0.22 -39.68 -26.86
N PRO A 166 0.09 -38.87 -25.78
CA PRO A 166 1.05 -38.86 -24.68
C PRO A 166 1.25 -40.22 -24.00
N ASP A 167 0.17 -41.01 -23.89
CA ASP A 167 0.15 -42.28 -23.16
C ASP A 167 0.36 -43.51 -24.05
N GLY A 168 0.50 -43.35 -25.37
CA GLY A 168 0.69 -44.46 -26.29
C GLY A 168 0.01 -44.30 -27.65
N LEU A 169 -0.04 -45.40 -28.42
CA LEU A 169 -0.71 -45.44 -29.72
C LEU A 169 -2.22 -45.22 -29.52
N VAL A 170 -2.82 -44.33 -30.32
CA VAL A 170 -4.23 -43.94 -30.21
C VAL A 170 -5.05 -44.53 -31.35
N GLY A 171 -4.48 -44.67 -32.55
CA GLY A 171 -5.20 -45.19 -33.71
C GLY A 171 -4.45 -45.05 -35.02
N ARG A 172 -5.18 -45.18 -36.14
CA ARG A 172 -4.66 -45.04 -37.51
C ARG A 172 -5.53 -44.11 -38.34
N VAL A 173 -4.91 -43.26 -39.16
CA VAL A 173 -5.62 -42.38 -40.11
C VAL A 173 -6.31 -43.24 -41.17
N VAL A 174 -7.63 -43.08 -41.31
CA VAL A 174 -8.43 -43.77 -42.34
C VAL A 174 -8.69 -42.86 -43.52
N GLU A 175 -8.99 -41.59 -43.26
CA GLU A 175 -9.31 -40.61 -44.30
C GLU A 175 -8.60 -39.28 -44.02
N THR A 176 -8.25 -38.56 -45.08
CA THR A 176 -7.58 -37.26 -44.97
C THR A 176 -8.17 -36.27 -45.96
N GLY A 177 -8.73 -35.17 -45.44
CA GLY A 177 -9.12 -33.97 -46.17
C GLY A 177 -7.99 -32.93 -46.25
N PRO A 178 -8.24 -31.71 -46.77
CA PRO A 178 -7.21 -30.68 -46.92
C PRO A 178 -6.59 -30.25 -45.58
N ASN A 179 -7.44 -29.95 -44.59
CA ASN A 179 -7.10 -29.40 -43.27
C ASN A 179 -7.41 -30.33 -42.09
N ALA A 180 -8.17 -31.41 -42.31
CA ALA A 180 -8.56 -32.35 -41.26
C ALA A 180 -8.37 -33.81 -41.68
N ALA A 181 -8.24 -34.70 -40.70
CA ALA A 181 -8.11 -36.13 -40.90
C ALA A 181 -9.01 -36.91 -39.94
N ARG A 182 -9.53 -38.05 -40.40
CA ARG A 182 -10.33 -38.98 -39.60
C ARG A 182 -9.45 -40.15 -39.18
N VAL A 183 -9.40 -40.40 -37.88
CA VAL A 183 -8.61 -41.45 -37.23
C VAL A 183 -9.55 -42.50 -36.68
N MET A 184 -9.28 -43.77 -36.99
CA MET A 184 -9.93 -44.91 -36.33
C MET A 184 -9.15 -45.24 -35.06
N LEU A 185 -9.86 -45.25 -33.93
CA LEU A 185 -9.26 -45.46 -32.62
C LEU A 185 -8.96 -46.95 -32.38
N LEU A 186 -7.98 -47.26 -31.55
CA LEU A 186 -7.70 -48.65 -31.12
C LEU A 186 -8.81 -49.25 -30.28
N THR A 187 -9.66 -48.41 -29.68
CA THR A 187 -10.84 -48.86 -28.93
C THR A 187 -11.98 -49.39 -29.81
N ASP A 188 -11.77 -49.42 -31.13
CA ASP A 188 -12.69 -49.97 -32.13
C ASP A 188 -12.42 -51.47 -32.33
N GLY A 189 -13.46 -52.30 -32.46
CA GLY A 189 -13.35 -53.76 -32.57
C GLY A 189 -12.68 -54.24 -33.87
N ASP A 190 -12.71 -53.42 -34.92
CA ASP A 190 -12.07 -53.70 -36.23
C ASP A 190 -10.63 -53.13 -36.33
N SER A 191 -10.07 -52.62 -35.23
CA SER A 191 -8.75 -51.99 -35.24
C SER A 191 -7.62 -53.03 -35.21
N ILE A 192 -7.11 -53.38 -36.40
CA ILE A 192 -5.93 -54.25 -36.53
C ILE A 192 -4.68 -53.37 -36.68
N VAL A 193 -3.84 -53.35 -35.65
CA VAL A 193 -2.47 -52.84 -35.72
C VAL A 193 -1.54 -54.03 -35.91
N PRO A 194 -0.83 -54.13 -37.04
CA PRO A 194 0.20 -55.15 -37.19
C PRO A 194 1.31 -54.88 -36.16
N ILE A 195 1.61 -55.89 -35.34
CA ILE A 195 2.76 -55.92 -34.41
C ILE A 195 4.07 -56.21 -35.15
#